data_AF-A0A852KSE6-F1
#
_entry.id   AF-A0A852KSE6-F1
#
_cell.length_a   1.000
_cell.length_b   1.000
_cell.length_c   1.000
_cell.angle_alpha   90.00
_cell.angle_beta   90.00
_cell.angle_gamma   90.00
#
_symmetry.space_group_name_H-M   'P 1'
#
loop_
_entity.id
_entity.type
_entity.pdbx_description
1 polymer ?
#
loop_
_entity_poly.entity_id
_entity_poly.type
_entity_poly.pdbx_seq_one_letter_code
_entity_poly.pdbx_strand_id
1 'polypeptide(L)' 'QDVPTKLVAKAVPLPMTVRGHWFLSPRTEYTVAVQTASKQVDGDYVVSEWSEIIEFCTADYSKVHLTQLLEKAEVIAGRM' A
#
# COMPACT_ATOMS: atom_id res chain seq x y z
N GLN A 1 21.14 10.79 -25.29
CA GLN A 1 20.18 9.67 -25.21
C GLN A 1 19.56 9.76 -23.84
N ASP A 2 18.32 10.26 -23.78
CA ASP A 2 17.66 10.63 -22.53
C ASP A 2 17.35 9.41 -21.68
N VAL A 3 17.84 9.40 -20.44
CA VAL A 3 17.31 8.55 -19.39
C VAL A 3 16.59 9.47 -18.40
N PRO A 4 15.26 9.57 -18.45
CA PRO A 4 14.52 10.11 -17.33
C PRO A 4 13.55 9.05 -16.86
N THR A 5 13.99 8.20 -15.95
CA THR A 5 13.05 7.56 -15.03
C THR A 5 13.47 7.96 -13.65
N LYS A 6 13.04 9.16 -13.23
CA LYS A 6 12.92 9.46 -11.81
C LYS A 6 11.92 8.45 -11.25
N LEU A 7 12.41 7.31 -10.76
CA LEU A 7 11.64 6.44 -9.88
C LEU A 7 11.52 7.18 -8.56
N VAL A 8 10.50 8.03 -8.46
CA VAL A 8 10.10 8.61 -7.18
C VAL A 8 9.41 7.49 -6.40
N ALA A 9 10.18 6.75 -5.61
CA ALA A 9 9.60 5.90 -4.58
C ALA A 9 9.05 6.82 -3.49
N LYS A 10 7.79 7.24 -3.63
CA LYS A 10 7.11 7.92 -2.54
C LYS A 10 6.80 6.86 -1.49
N ALA A 11 7.47 6.90 -0.35
CA ALA A 11 6.98 6.25 0.85
C ALA A 11 5.64 6.91 1.18
N VAL A 12 4.55 6.31 0.71
CA VAL A 12 3.20 6.78 1.01
C VAL A 12 2.82 6.13 2.33
N PRO A 13 2.63 6.89 3.42
CA PRO A 13 2.00 6.33 4.60
C PRO A 13 0.61 5.87 4.18
N LEU A 14 0.43 4.55 4.14
CA LEU A 14 -0.88 3.99 3.86
C LEU A 14 -1.78 4.29 5.06
N PRO A 15 -3.08 4.59 4.84
CA PRO A 15 -3.98 4.86 5.95
C PRO A 15 -3.95 3.69 6.94
N MET A 16 -4.00 4.00 8.24
CA MET A 16 -4.10 2.98 9.27
C MET A 16 -5.33 2.09 8.99
N THR A 17 -5.13 0.78 8.87
CA THR A 17 -6.22 -0.18 8.68
C THR A 17 -6.28 -1.13 9.87
N VAL A 18 -7.44 -1.23 10.52
CA VAL A 18 -7.70 -2.27 11.55
C VAL A 18 -7.86 -3.65 10.89
N ARG A 19 -8.42 -3.67 9.68
CA ARG A 19 -8.44 -4.79 8.72
C ARG A 19 -8.52 -4.19 7.32
N GLY A 20 -7.55 -4.48 6.47
CA GLY A 20 -7.49 -3.88 5.14
C GLY A 20 -6.65 -4.71 4.19
N HIS A 21 -6.91 -4.54 2.90
CA HIS A 21 -6.05 -5.04 1.84
C HIS A 21 -5.55 -3.81 1.08
N TRP A 22 -4.25 -3.81 0.78
CA TRP A 22 -3.67 -2.83 -0.11
C TRP A 22 -3.56 -3.42 -1.50
N PHE A 23 -3.98 -2.64 -2.49
CA PHE A 23 -3.77 -2.97 -3.88
C PHE A 23 -2.51 -2.26 -4.35
N LEU A 24 -1.52 -3.05 -4.74
CA LEU A 24 -0.24 -2.56 -5.25
C LEU A 24 -0.29 -2.54 -6.78
N SER A 25 0.63 -1.84 -7.43
CA SER A 25 0.76 -1.95 -8.89
C SER A 25 1.40 -3.30 -9.23
N PRO A 26 0.99 -3.98 -10.32
CA PRO A 26 1.64 -5.21 -10.76
C PRO A 26 3.04 -4.92 -11.31
N ARG A 27 3.92 -5.93 -11.37
CA ARG A 27 5.30 -5.83 -11.88
C ARG A 27 6.12 -4.69 -11.29
N THR A 28 5.90 -4.42 -10.00
CA THR A 28 6.55 -3.30 -9.32
C THR A 28 7.29 -3.84 -8.09
N GLU A 29 8.54 -3.41 -7.95
CA GLU A 29 9.34 -3.69 -6.76
C GLU A 29 8.85 -2.81 -5.60
N TYR A 30 8.59 -3.43 -4.46
CA TYR A 30 8.15 -2.77 -3.24
C TYR A 30 9.05 -3.11 -2.07
N THR A 31 9.07 -2.17 -1.14
CA THR A 31 9.69 -2.30 0.17
C THR A 31 8.62 -1.96 1.21
N VAL A 32 8.39 -2.84 2.18
CA VAL A 32 7.35 -2.67 3.21
C VAL A 32 7.93 -2.87 4.61
N ALA A 33 7.53 -1.99 5.52
CA ALA A 33 7.69 -2.14 6.97
C ALA A 33 6.35 -1.78 7.65
N VAL A 34 6.05 -2.41 8.77
CA VAL A 34 4.79 -2.27 9.49
C VAL A 34 5.04 -1.83 10.93
N GLN A 35 4.17 -0.96 11.43
CA GLN A 35 4.08 -0.59 12.84
C GLN A 35 2.64 -0.79 13.29
N THR A 36 2.46 -1.23 14.53
CA THR A 36 1.12 -1.42 15.12
C THR A 36 0.88 -0.40 16.22
N ALA A 37 -0.39 -0.04 16.42
CA ALA A 37 -0.81 0.81 17.52
C ALA A 37 -1.98 0.14 18.25
N SER A 38 -1.87 -0.04 19.57
CA SER A 38 -2.89 -0.65 20.41
C SER A 38 -3.42 0.34 21.43
N LYS A 39 -4.75 0.48 21.48
CA LYS A 39 -5.42 1.33 22.47
C LYS A 39 -5.36 0.67 23.85
N GLN A 40 -4.86 1.39 24.83
CA GLN A 40 -4.80 0.99 26.22
C GLN A 40 -6.10 1.32 26.96
N VAL A 41 -6.22 0.79 28.18
CA VAL A 41 -7.42 0.93 29.03
C VAL A 41 -7.68 2.38 29.44
N ASP A 42 -6.61 3.18 29.59
CA ASP A 42 -6.67 4.62 29.89
C ASP A 42 -7.06 5.48 28.68
N GLY A 43 -7.12 4.89 27.49
CA GLY A 43 -7.50 5.55 26.24
C GLY A 43 -6.32 5.98 25.37
N ASP A 44 -5.09 5.90 25.87
CA ASP A 44 -3.88 6.20 25.11
C ASP A 44 -3.55 5.06 24.14
N TYR A 45 -2.71 5.34 23.14
CA TYR A 45 -2.22 4.32 22.21
C TYR A 45 -0.74 4.04 22.46
N VAL A 46 -0.39 2.77 22.63
CA VAL A 46 1.01 2.33 22.56
C VAL A 46 1.30 1.92 21.13
N VAL A 47 2.37 2.49 20.59
CA VAL A 47 2.85 2.24 19.22
C VAL A 47 4.08 1.34 19.30
N SER A 48 4.14 0.29 18.48
CA SER A 48 5.29 -0.61 18.41
C SER A 48 6.50 0.07 17.77
N GLU A 49 7.68 -0.55 17.82
CA GLU A 49 8.74 -0.23 16.85
C GLU A 49 8.31 -0.64 15.43
N TRP A 50 9.02 -0.12 14.43
CA TRP A 50 8.88 -0.59 13.06
C TRP A 50 9.40 -2.03 12.94
N SER A 51 8.72 -2.83 12.13
CA SER A 51 9.24 -4.14 11.72
C SER A 51 10.50 -3.99 10.88
N GLU A 52 11.18 -5.12 10.64
CA GLU A 52 12.16 -5.21 9.57
C GLU A 52 11.54 -4.82 8.22
N ILE A 53 12.42 -4.36 7.34
CA ILE A 53 12.09 -4.01 5.97
C ILE A 53 12.08 -5.29 5.13
N ILE A 54 10.98 -5.54 4.44
CA ILE A 54 10.83 -6.66 3.49
C ILE A 54 10.73 -6.12 2.08
N GLU A 55 11.50 -6.71 1.16
CA GLU A 55 11.49 -6.42 -0.27
C GLU A 55 10.74 -7.52 -1.02
N PHE A 56 9.89 -7.14 -1.96
CA PHE A 56 9.19 -8.09 -2.83
C PHE A 56 8.75 -7.44 -4.15
N CYS A 57 8.62 -8.28 -5.18
CA CYS A 57 8.09 -7.89 -6.47
C CYS A 57 6.64 -8.39 -6.60
N THR A 58 5.74 -7.52 -7.06
CA THR A 58 4.38 -7.95 -7.41
C THR A 58 4.38 -8.66 -8.76
N ALA A 59 3.71 -9.81 -8.83
CA ALA A 59 3.53 -10.53 -10.09
C ALA A 59 2.51 -9.84 -11.01
N ASP A 60 2.30 -10.43 -12.18
CA ASP A 60 1.18 -10.08 -13.04
C ASP A 60 -0.15 -10.31 -12.34
N TYR A 61 -1.04 -9.32 -12.47
CA TYR A 61 -2.43 -9.55 -12.13
C TYR A 61 -3.11 -10.43 -13.16
N SER A 62 -3.91 -11.38 -12.67
CA SER A 62 -4.89 -12.04 -13.51
C SER A 62 -5.81 -10.97 -14.11
N LYS A 63 -6.33 -11.23 -15.33
CA LYS A 63 -7.27 -10.29 -15.98
C LYS A 63 -8.47 -9.95 -15.08
N VAL A 64 -8.93 -10.92 -14.29
CA VAL A 64 -10.03 -10.74 -13.33
C VAL A 64 -9.67 -9.71 -12.25
N HIS A 65 -8.49 -9.81 -11.65
CA HIS A 65 -8.05 -8.86 -10.62
C HIS A 65 -7.83 -7.45 -11.18
N LEU A 66 -7.32 -7.35 -12.41
CA LEU A 66 -7.13 -6.07 -13.08
C LEU A 66 -8.47 -5.38 -13.37
N THR A 67 -9.50 -6.12 -13.82
CA THR A 67 -10.84 -5.58 -14.01
C THR A 67 -11.45 -5.07 -12.70
N GLN A 68 -11.35 -5.83 -11.60
CA GLN A 68 -11.85 -5.40 -10.30
C GLN A 68 -11.18 -4.12 -9.78
N LEU A 69 -9.89 -3.95 -10.07
CA LEU A 69 -9.16 -2.72 -9.75
C LEU A 69 -9.67 -1.52 -10.54
N LEU A 70 -9.90 -1.71 -11.84
CA LEU A 70 -10.45 -0.68 -12.72
C LEU A 70 -11.86 -0.26 -12.28
N GLU A 71 -12.75 -1.22 -12.03
CA GLU A 71 -14.11 -0.95 -11.54
C GLU A 71 -14.09 -0.15 -10.21
N LYS A 72 -13.22 -0.54 -9.27
CA LYS A 72 -13.07 0.21 -8.01
C LYS A 72 -12.53 1.63 -8.23
N ALA A 73 -11.57 1.80 -9.13
CA ALA A 73 -11.00 3.10 -9.45
C ALA A 73 -12.05 4.03 -10.08
N GLU A 74 -12.87 3.52 -11.01
CA GLU A 74 -13.97 4.26 -11.63
C GLU A 74 -15.03 4.68 -10.60
N VAL A 75 -15.41 3.78 -9.68
CA VAL A 75 -16.37 4.09 -8.61
C VAL A 75 -15.85 5.19 -7.67
N ILE A 76 -14.54 5.23 -7.40
CA ILE A 76 -13.93 6.29 -6.59
C ILE A 76 -13.85 7.60 -7.37
N ALA A 77 -13.44 7.55 -8.64
CA ALA A 77 -13.32 8.72 -9.50
C ALA A 77 -14.68 9.41 -9.73
N GLY A 78 -15.77 8.65 -9.85
CA GLY A 78 -17.13 9.19 -9.99
C GLY A 78 -17.77 9.70 -8.69
N ARG A 79 -17.06 9.60 -7.55
CA ARG A 79 -17.47 10.16 -6.25
C ARG A 79 -16.69 11.42 -5.87
N MET A 80 -15.72 11.84 -6.69
CA MET A 80 -15.04 13.14 -6.59
C MET A 80 -15.82 14.19 -7.41
#